data_AF-A0A1I5JY84-F1
#
_entry.id   AF-A0A1I5JY84-F1
#
_cell.length_a   1.000
_cell.length_b   1.000
_cell.length_c   1.000
_cell.angle_alpha   90.00
_cell.angle_beta   90.00
_cell.angle_gamma   90.00
#
_symmetry.space_group_name_H-M   'P 1'
#
loop_
_entity.id
_entity.type
_entity.pdbx_description
1 polymer ?
#
loop_
_entity_poly.entity_id
_entity_poly.type
_entity_poly.pdbx_seq_one_letter_code
_entity_poly.pdbx_strand_id
1 'polypeptide(L)'
;MDATYNLNGGFKPTVKRNADINGPDFFPTPPWATHALIDNEVFTGDIWECACGDGEMSNVLQETGNQVISSDLYDRGFGETGVDFLEQTKKVSNIITNPPYNSAQQFVEQAHKLSSQKFALLLRLAFLEGASRARTIFSTVPPSRVWVFSERITFYPKNAVKAGSGTTAYAWFVWDKKHSGSTELKWFQPGYKKLYS
;
A
#
# COMPACT_ATOMS: atom_id res chain seq x y z
N MET A 1 19.94 19.80 -12.09
CA MET A 1 18.86 20.58 -11.46
C MET A 1 17.61 20.37 -12.28
N ASP A 2 16.55 19.85 -11.66
CA ASP A 2 15.32 19.47 -12.35
C ASP A 2 14.54 20.73 -12.77
N ALA A 3 14.31 20.89 -14.07
CA ALA A 3 13.67 22.07 -14.65
C ALA A 3 12.17 22.20 -14.28
N THR A 4 11.65 21.28 -13.48
CA THR A 4 10.25 21.21 -13.04
C THR A 4 10.03 21.63 -11.58
N TYR A 5 11.08 22.07 -10.87
CA TYR A 5 10.98 22.48 -9.46
C TYR A 5 10.29 23.84 -9.31
N ASN A 6 8.95 23.83 -9.35
CA ASN A 6 8.11 24.98 -9.07
C ASN A 6 7.99 25.18 -7.55
N LEU A 7 8.64 26.22 -7.01
CA LEU A 7 8.58 26.63 -5.61
C LEU A 7 7.17 27.09 -5.16
N ASN A 8 6.29 27.40 -6.11
CA ASN A 8 4.95 27.92 -5.84
C ASN A 8 3.91 26.84 -6.08
N GLY A 9 3.58 26.10 -5.02
CA GLY A 9 2.67 24.95 -4.97
C GLY A 9 1.19 25.25 -5.24
N GLY A 10 0.87 25.90 -6.36
CA GLY A 10 -0.49 26.05 -6.85
C GLY A 10 -1.02 24.75 -7.46
N PHE A 11 -1.30 23.75 -6.62
CA PHE A 11 -1.92 22.51 -7.06
C PHE A 11 -3.45 22.64 -7.04
N LYS A 12 -4.10 22.42 -8.20
CA LYS A 12 -5.55 22.23 -8.25
C LYS A 12 -5.88 20.91 -7.54
N PRO A 13 -6.68 20.93 -6.45
CA PRO A 13 -7.00 19.71 -5.72
C PRO A 13 -7.88 18.78 -6.57
N THR A 14 -7.48 17.51 -6.65
CA THR A 14 -8.35 16.43 -7.14
C THR A 14 -9.54 16.27 -6.19
N VAL A 15 -10.67 15.77 -6.72
CA VAL A 15 -11.88 15.44 -5.95
C VAL A 15 -11.51 14.65 -4.70
N LYS A 16 -12.00 15.09 -3.53
CA LYS A 16 -11.81 14.37 -2.26
C LYS A 16 -12.45 12.99 -2.40
N ARG A 17 -11.73 11.95 -1.97
CA ARG A 17 -12.30 10.60 -1.79
C ARG A 17 -13.49 10.71 -0.82
N ASN A 18 -14.72 10.63 -1.34
CA ASN A 18 -15.87 10.32 -0.53
C ASN A 18 -16.02 8.80 -0.56
N ALA A 19 -16.04 8.17 0.62
CA ALA A 19 -16.43 6.78 0.74
C ALA A 19 -17.95 6.74 0.60
N ASP A 20 -18.45 6.79 -0.64
CA ASP A 20 -19.90 6.78 -0.86
C ASP A 20 -20.48 5.37 -0.63
N ILE A 21 -21.66 5.36 -0.04
CA ILE A 21 -22.32 4.22 0.62
C ILE A 21 -22.89 3.17 -0.37
N ASN A 22 -22.70 3.35 -1.68
CA ASN A 22 -23.22 2.45 -2.73
C ASN A 22 -22.13 1.59 -3.41
N GLY A 23 -21.06 1.29 -2.68
CA GLY A 23 -19.89 0.54 -3.15
C GLY A 23 -18.71 1.50 -3.32
N PRO A 24 -17.52 1.21 -2.76
CA PRO A 24 -16.44 2.18 -2.74
C PRO A 24 -15.94 2.42 -4.17
N ASP A 25 -15.83 3.70 -4.54
CA ASP A 25 -15.03 4.16 -5.68
C ASP A 25 -13.70 3.38 -5.71
N PHE A 26 -13.47 2.64 -6.79
CA PHE A 26 -12.30 1.77 -6.91
C PHE A 26 -11.11 2.57 -7.42
N PHE A 27 -10.04 2.61 -6.62
CA PHE A 27 -8.81 3.34 -6.89
C PHE A 27 -7.63 2.36 -6.98
N PRO A 28 -7.30 1.84 -8.17
CA PRO A 28 -6.19 0.92 -8.32
C PRO A 28 -4.87 1.57 -7.91
N THR A 29 -3.97 0.76 -7.35
CA THR A 29 -2.63 1.22 -6.99
C THR A 29 -1.80 1.40 -8.25
N PRO A 30 -1.22 2.58 -8.51
CA PRO A 30 -0.37 2.77 -9.68
C PRO A 30 0.82 1.77 -9.67
N PRO A 31 1.08 1.05 -10.77
CA PRO A 31 2.12 0.00 -10.81
C PRO A 31 3.48 0.46 -10.29
N TRP A 32 3.92 1.68 -10.65
CA TRP A 32 5.19 2.24 -10.20
C TRP A 32 5.35 2.30 -8.68
N ALA A 33 4.25 2.43 -7.92
CA ALA A 33 4.30 2.43 -6.46
C ALA A 33 4.62 1.04 -5.90
N THR A 34 4.17 -0.02 -6.58
CA THR A 34 4.50 -1.41 -6.24
C THR A 34 5.93 -1.76 -6.67
N HIS A 35 6.38 -1.32 -7.86
CA HIS A 35 7.78 -1.48 -8.28
C HIS A 35 8.75 -0.85 -7.27
N ALA A 36 8.43 0.35 -6.78
CA ALA A 36 9.23 1.00 -5.73
C ALA A 36 9.40 0.12 -4.49
N LEU A 37 8.37 -0.63 -4.08
CA LEU A 37 8.50 -1.56 -2.95
C LEU A 37 9.43 -2.73 -3.29
N ILE A 38 9.13 -3.46 -4.37
CA ILE A 38 9.82 -4.73 -4.67
C ILE A 38 11.29 -4.54 -5.07
N ASP A 39 11.64 -3.39 -5.63
CA ASP A 39 13.04 -3.05 -5.97
C ASP A 39 13.88 -2.68 -4.72
N ASN A 40 13.23 -2.35 -3.59
CA ASN A 40 13.90 -1.94 -2.36
C ASN A 40 13.71 -2.93 -1.19
N GLU A 41 12.80 -3.90 -1.34
CA GLU A 41 12.49 -4.91 -0.33
C GLU A 41 12.48 -6.31 -0.93
N VAL A 42 13.33 -7.17 -0.39
CA VAL A 42 13.32 -8.59 -0.75
C VAL A 42 12.22 -9.31 0.01
N PHE A 43 11.37 -10.03 -0.72
CA PHE A 43 10.36 -10.94 -0.18
C PHE A 43 10.70 -12.37 -0.58
N THR A 44 10.60 -13.29 0.38
CA THR A 44 10.84 -14.72 0.16
C THR A 44 9.63 -15.53 0.56
N GLY A 45 9.17 -16.41 -0.34
CA GLY A 45 7.97 -17.21 -0.17
C GLY A 45 6.70 -16.45 -0.55
N ASP A 46 5.56 -17.14 -0.49
CA ASP A 46 4.30 -16.67 -1.06
C ASP A 46 3.89 -15.27 -0.56
N ILE A 47 3.33 -14.48 -1.46
CA ILE A 47 2.82 -13.14 -1.21
C ILE A 47 1.30 -13.17 -1.37
N TRP A 48 0.58 -12.70 -0.36
CA TRP A 48 -0.86 -12.51 -0.44
C TRP A 48 -1.22 -11.03 -0.60
N GLU A 49 -1.82 -10.68 -1.74
CA GLU A 49 -2.54 -9.43 -1.92
C GLU A 49 -4.03 -9.64 -1.58
N CYS A 50 -4.40 -9.34 -0.34
CA CYS A 50 -5.70 -9.68 0.24
C CYS A 50 -6.83 -8.65 0.02
N ALA A 51 -6.56 -7.60 -0.77
CA ALA A 51 -7.54 -6.61 -1.21
C ALA A 51 -7.17 -6.18 -2.64
N CYS A 52 -7.13 -7.17 -3.54
CA CYS A 52 -6.41 -7.06 -4.81
C CYS A 52 -7.10 -6.19 -5.86
N GLY A 53 -8.37 -5.84 -5.68
CA GLY A 53 -9.12 -5.11 -6.68
C GLY A 53 -9.09 -5.84 -8.03
N ASP A 54 -8.69 -5.14 -9.08
CA ASP A 54 -8.53 -5.67 -10.43
C ASP A 54 -7.14 -6.26 -10.73
N GLY A 55 -6.29 -6.42 -9.71
CA GLY A 55 -5.02 -7.13 -9.82
C GLY A 55 -3.82 -6.32 -10.29
N GLU A 56 -3.94 -4.99 -10.42
CA GLU A 56 -2.83 -4.13 -10.87
C GLU A 56 -1.55 -4.32 -10.02
N MET A 57 -1.67 -4.38 -8.69
CA MET A 57 -0.54 -4.64 -7.81
C MET A 57 -0.10 -6.11 -7.89
N SER A 58 -1.02 -7.08 -7.92
CA SER A 58 -0.73 -8.52 -8.09
C SER A 58 0.13 -8.79 -9.31
N ASN A 59 -0.13 -8.12 -10.43
CA ASN A 59 0.63 -8.28 -11.66
C ASN A 59 2.09 -7.86 -11.47
N VAL A 60 2.34 -6.74 -10.80
CA VAL A 60 3.71 -6.29 -10.48
C VAL A 60 4.37 -7.22 -9.46
N LEU A 61 3.63 -7.71 -8.46
CA LEU A 61 4.18 -8.62 -7.43
C LEU A 61 4.67 -9.95 -8.03
N GLN A 62 4.10 -10.41 -9.14
CA GLN A 62 4.56 -11.62 -9.84
C GLN A 62 6.00 -11.50 -10.35
N GLU A 63 6.49 -10.28 -10.63
CA GLU A 63 7.87 -10.04 -11.08
C GLU A 63 8.92 -10.37 -10.01
N THR A 64 8.52 -10.49 -8.74
CA THR A 64 9.40 -10.95 -7.66
C THR A 64 9.82 -12.42 -7.79
N GLY A 65 9.14 -13.19 -8.66
CA GLY A 65 9.32 -14.63 -8.78
C GLY A 65 8.69 -15.45 -7.65
N ASN A 66 8.02 -14.81 -6.69
CA ASN A 66 7.27 -15.50 -5.64
C ASN A 66 5.86 -15.89 -6.15
N GLN A 67 5.26 -16.91 -5.54
CA GLN A 67 3.84 -17.20 -5.77
C GLN A 67 2.99 -16.05 -5.21
N VAL A 68 2.11 -15.50 -6.04
CA VAL A 68 1.16 -14.45 -5.64
C VAL A 68 -0.23 -15.07 -5.49
N ILE A 69 -0.81 -14.91 -4.31
CA ILE A 69 -2.20 -15.25 -3.98
C ILE A 69 -2.97 -13.93 -3.94
N SER A 70 -4.11 -13.87 -4.61
CA SER A 70 -4.88 -12.63 -4.76
C SER A 70 -6.32 -12.88 -4.38
N SER A 71 -6.85 -12.05 -3.49
CA SER A 71 -8.24 -12.12 -3.08
C SER A 71 -8.81 -10.72 -2.81
N ASP A 72 -10.13 -10.59 -2.92
CA ASP A 72 -10.84 -9.36 -2.59
C ASP A 72 -12.20 -9.68 -1.99
N LEU A 73 -12.71 -8.77 -1.16
CA LEU A 73 -14.06 -8.86 -0.61
C LEU A 73 -15.12 -8.69 -1.71
N TYR A 74 -14.82 -7.89 -2.73
CA TYR A 74 -15.73 -7.59 -3.83
C TYR A 74 -15.25 -8.24 -5.13
N ASP A 75 -16.20 -8.66 -5.97
CA ASP A 75 -15.87 -9.03 -7.34
C ASP A 75 -15.44 -7.77 -8.14
N ARG A 76 -14.20 -7.81 -8.59
CA ARG A 76 -13.53 -6.78 -9.41
C ARG A 76 -12.87 -7.38 -10.65
N GLY A 77 -13.17 -8.66 -10.95
CA GLY A 77 -12.65 -9.38 -12.12
C GLY A 77 -11.23 -9.95 -11.96
N PHE A 78 -10.70 -10.03 -10.73
CA PHE A 78 -9.38 -10.59 -10.46
C PHE A 78 -9.32 -11.27 -9.09
N GLY A 79 -8.56 -12.37 -8.98
CA GLY A 79 -8.36 -13.09 -7.73
C GLY A 79 -9.60 -13.85 -7.23
N GLU A 80 -9.51 -14.40 -6.02
CA GLU A 80 -10.63 -15.04 -5.31
C GLU A 80 -11.53 -13.97 -4.69
N THR A 81 -12.82 -13.98 -5.04
CA THR A 81 -13.79 -12.96 -4.63
C THR A 81 -14.61 -13.40 -3.40
N GLY A 82 -15.13 -12.44 -2.64
CA GLY A 82 -15.95 -12.72 -1.45
C GLY A 82 -15.13 -13.10 -0.21
N VAL A 83 -13.83 -12.81 -0.24
CA VAL A 83 -12.89 -13.13 0.84
C VAL A 83 -12.74 -11.90 1.75
N ASP A 84 -13.35 -11.93 2.92
CA ASP A 84 -13.07 -10.92 3.96
C ASP A 84 -11.74 -11.25 4.64
N PHE A 85 -10.69 -10.48 4.33
CA PHE A 85 -9.36 -10.62 4.93
C PHE A 85 -9.39 -10.59 6.48
N LEU A 86 -10.26 -9.79 7.08
CA LEU A 86 -10.33 -9.61 8.53
C LEU A 86 -10.87 -10.85 9.25
N GLU A 87 -11.52 -11.76 8.54
CA GLU A 87 -12.07 -13.02 9.06
C GLU A 87 -11.19 -14.24 8.75
N GLN A 88 -10.09 -14.05 8.00
CA GLN A 88 -9.23 -15.16 7.58
C GLN A 88 -8.38 -15.71 8.71
N THR A 89 -8.03 -17.00 8.59
CA THR A 89 -7.19 -17.71 9.58
C THR A 89 -5.94 -18.35 8.97
N LYS A 90 -5.86 -18.42 7.64
CA LYS A 90 -4.73 -19.02 6.92
C LYS A 90 -3.48 -18.15 7.07
N LYS A 91 -2.38 -18.78 7.51
CA LYS A 91 -1.06 -18.13 7.53
C LYS A 91 -0.39 -18.17 6.15
N VAL A 92 0.33 -17.11 5.83
CA VAL A 92 1.11 -16.96 4.59
C VAL A 92 2.49 -16.38 4.91
N SER A 93 3.45 -16.51 3.99
CA SER A 93 4.78 -15.94 4.20
C SER A 93 4.75 -14.43 4.27
N ASN A 94 4.20 -13.79 3.24
CA ASN A 94 4.16 -12.36 3.09
C ASN A 94 2.75 -11.85 2.80
N ILE A 95 2.42 -10.66 3.27
CA ILE A 95 1.17 -9.95 2.91
C ILE A 95 1.55 -8.58 2.38
N ILE A 96 1.13 -8.25 1.17
CA ILE A 96 1.40 -6.94 0.55
C ILE A 96 0.08 -6.43 -0.02
N THR A 97 -0.40 -5.28 0.46
CA THR A 97 -1.67 -4.73 -0.04
C THR A 97 -1.78 -3.22 0.17
N ASN A 98 -2.72 -2.60 -0.55
CA ASN A 98 -3.23 -1.26 -0.28
C ASN A 98 -4.62 -1.40 0.36
N PRO A 99 -4.73 -1.41 1.70
CA PRO A 99 -5.98 -1.71 2.37
C PRO A 99 -7.04 -0.61 2.17
N PRO A 100 -8.33 -0.94 2.34
CA PRO A 100 -9.39 0.07 2.35
C PRO A 100 -9.14 1.12 3.44
N TYR A 101 -9.44 2.37 3.09
CA TYR A 101 -8.98 3.55 3.83
C TYR A 101 -9.38 3.57 5.32
N ASN A 102 -10.57 3.07 5.65
CA ASN A 102 -11.15 3.06 6.99
C ASN A 102 -10.74 1.85 7.84
N SER A 103 -9.99 0.88 7.30
CA SER A 103 -9.67 -0.37 7.99
C SER A 103 -8.17 -0.60 8.22
N ALA A 104 -7.34 0.42 8.01
CA ALA A 104 -5.89 0.29 8.10
C ALA A 104 -5.38 -0.34 9.41
N GLN A 105 -5.95 0.02 10.57
CA GLN A 105 -5.55 -0.58 11.86
C GLN A 105 -5.90 -2.07 11.93
N GLN A 106 -7.11 -2.46 11.53
CA GLN A 106 -7.55 -3.86 11.55
C GLN A 106 -6.69 -4.70 10.59
N PHE A 107 -6.33 -4.13 9.44
CA PHE A 107 -5.41 -4.78 8.50
C PHE A 107 -4.01 -4.97 9.07
N VAL A 108 -3.47 -4.02 9.83
CA VAL A 108 -2.18 -4.19 10.53
C VAL A 108 -2.27 -5.34 11.54
N GLU A 109 -3.30 -5.34 12.39
CA GLU A 109 -3.50 -6.38 13.41
C GLU A 109 -3.66 -7.77 12.79
N GLN A 110 -4.44 -7.86 11.71
CA GLN A 110 -4.69 -9.11 11.00
C GLN A 110 -3.47 -9.58 10.22
N ALA A 111 -2.78 -8.70 9.49
CA ALA A 111 -1.56 -9.04 8.78
C ALA A 111 -0.44 -9.47 9.74
N HIS A 112 -0.37 -8.87 10.94
CA HIS A 112 0.55 -9.31 11.98
C HIS A 112 0.26 -10.74 12.44
N LYS A 113 -1.02 -11.13 12.58
CA LYS A 113 -1.41 -12.50 12.95
C LYS A 113 -1.11 -13.52 11.84
N LEU A 114 -1.40 -13.16 10.59
CA LEU A 114 -1.41 -14.11 9.46
C LEU A 114 -0.08 -14.23 8.71
N SER A 115 0.76 -13.19 8.69
CA SER A 115 2.09 -13.28 8.07
C SER A 115 3.05 -14.11 8.93
N SER A 116 3.93 -14.89 8.33
CA SER A 116 5.03 -15.57 9.05
C SER A 116 6.37 -14.87 8.88
N GLN A 117 6.55 -14.08 7.80
CA GLN A 117 7.78 -13.34 7.50
C GLN A 117 7.56 -11.83 7.50
N LYS A 118 7.04 -11.25 6.41
CA LYS A 118 6.84 -9.81 6.30
C LYS A 118 5.38 -9.47 6.04
N PHE A 119 4.98 -8.25 6.40
CA PHE A 119 3.85 -7.63 5.73
C PHE A 119 4.15 -6.16 5.40
N ALA A 120 3.64 -5.71 4.26
CA ALA A 120 3.80 -4.35 3.77
C ALA A 120 2.43 -3.77 3.40
N LEU A 121 2.12 -2.59 3.93
CA LEU A 121 0.86 -1.89 3.67
C LEU A 121 1.13 -0.51 3.07
N LEU A 122 0.47 -0.20 1.95
CA LEU A 122 0.52 1.14 1.36
C LEU A 122 -0.50 2.02 2.09
N LEU A 123 0.00 2.93 2.93
CA LEU A 123 -0.84 3.77 3.78
C LEU A 123 -0.52 5.25 3.58
N ARG A 124 -1.40 6.12 4.05
CA ARG A 124 -1.09 7.56 4.14
C ARG A 124 0.08 7.75 5.10
N LEU A 125 0.97 8.70 4.82
CA LEU A 125 2.09 9.02 5.71
C LEU A 125 1.60 9.48 7.10
N ALA A 126 0.46 10.17 7.16
CA ALA A 126 -0.23 10.54 8.39
C ALA A 126 -0.72 9.33 9.24
N PHE A 127 -0.49 8.09 8.77
CA PHE A 127 -0.66 6.91 9.61
C PHE A 127 0.32 6.89 10.79
N LEU A 128 1.48 7.54 10.69
CA LEU A 128 2.51 7.63 11.74
C LEU A 128 2.08 8.34 13.03
N GLU A 129 1.01 9.13 13.00
CA GLU A 129 0.54 9.89 14.17
C GLU A 129 -0.75 9.32 14.75
N GLY A 130 -1.20 9.84 15.88
CA GLY A 130 -2.48 9.49 16.50
C GLY A 130 -2.33 8.66 17.78
N ALA A 131 -2.92 9.17 18.86
CA ALA A 131 -2.76 8.63 20.20
C ALA A 131 -3.24 7.17 20.34
N SER A 132 -4.28 6.78 19.59
CA SER A 132 -4.75 5.39 19.57
C SER A 132 -3.68 4.45 19.00
N ARG A 133 -3.18 4.75 17.78
CA ARG A 133 -2.15 3.95 17.12
C ARG A 133 -0.84 3.90 17.89
N ALA A 134 -0.48 4.98 18.57
CA ALA A 134 0.67 4.99 19.48
C ALA A 134 0.55 3.94 20.59
N ARG A 135 -0.66 3.73 21.12
CA ARG A 135 -0.92 2.76 22.19
C ARG A 135 -1.20 1.34 21.71
N THR A 136 -1.74 1.18 20.50
CA THR A 136 -2.22 -0.13 20.00
C THR A 136 -1.31 -0.77 18.97
N ILE A 137 -0.59 0.02 18.16
CA ILE A 137 0.26 -0.47 17.08
C ILE A 137 1.74 -0.18 17.39
N PHE A 138 2.11 1.08 17.58
CA PHE A 138 3.53 1.45 17.62
C PHE A 138 4.25 1.02 18.90
N SER A 139 3.52 0.87 20.01
CA SER A 139 4.04 0.33 21.26
C SER A 139 4.12 -1.20 21.28
N THR A 140 3.38 -1.90 20.42
CA THR A 140 3.21 -3.36 20.47
C THR A 140 3.92 -4.05 19.30
N VAL A 141 3.68 -3.55 18.09
CA VAL A 141 4.16 -4.06 16.80
C VAL A 141 4.53 -2.87 15.90
N PRO A 142 5.59 -2.10 16.21
CA PRO A 142 6.03 -1.01 15.34
C PRO A 142 6.51 -1.55 13.97
N PRO A 143 6.34 -0.79 12.87
CA PRO A 143 6.91 -1.17 11.59
C PRO A 143 8.43 -1.17 11.69
N SER A 144 9.08 -2.12 11.02
CA SER A 144 10.55 -2.13 10.87
C SER A 144 11.04 -0.94 10.05
N ARG A 145 10.29 -0.56 9.01
CA ARG A 145 10.64 0.50 8.07
C ARG A 145 9.41 1.19 7.53
N VAL A 146 9.60 2.46 7.20
CA VAL A 146 8.61 3.29 6.52
C VAL A 146 9.29 3.92 5.32
N TRP A 147 8.92 3.45 4.13
CA TRP A 147 9.43 3.94 2.86
C TRP A 147 8.54 5.07 2.33
N VAL A 148 9.07 6.29 2.43
CA VAL A 148 8.41 7.51 2.00
C VAL A 148 8.65 7.72 0.51
N PHE A 149 7.57 8.00 -0.23
CA PHE A 149 7.67 8.35 -1.64
C PHE A 149 8.17 9.79 -1.80
N SER A 150 9.25 9.94 -2.58
CA SER A 150 9.76 11.26 -3.00
C SER A 150 8.93 11.88 -4.13
N GLU A 151 8.17 11.05 -4.85
CA GLU A 151 7.24 11.46 -5.91
C GLU A 151 5.79 11.22 -5.46
N ARG A 152 4.87 12.12 -5.81
CA ARG A 152 3.47 12.00 -5.34
C ARG A 152 2.73 10.88 -6.05
N ILE A 153 2.21 9.94 -5.27
CA ILE A 153 1.18 9.00 -5.73
C ILE A 153 -0.13 9.77 -5.93
N THR A 154 -0.68 9.66 -7.14
CA THR A 154 -2.04 10.11 -7.42
C THR A 154 -2.87 8.91 -7.81
N PHE A 155 -3.93 8.68 -7.05
CA PHE A 155 -4.91 7.67 -7.35
C PHE A 155 -6.02 8.30 -8.17
N TYR A 156 -6.35 7.67 -9.29
CA TYR A 156 -7.47 8.05 -10.14
C TYR A 156 -8.54 6.97 -10.03
N PRO A 157 -9.84 7.33 -10.05
CA PRO A 157 -10.89 6.33 -10.23
C PRO A 157 -10.64 5.56 -11.52
N LYS A 158 -11.00 4.27 -11.54
CA LYS A 158 -10.92 3.47 -12.77
C LYS A 158 -11.71 4.15 -13.90
N ASN A 159 -11.13 4.18 -15.11
CA ASN A 159 -11.66 4.84 -16.31
C ASN A 159 -11.76 6.38 -16.27
N ALA A 160 -11.28 7.05 -15.22
CA ALA A 160 -11.25 8.51 -15.18
C ALA A 160 -10.12 9.09 -16.05
N VAL A 161 -10.37 10.25 -16.66
CA VAL A 161 -9.32 11.03 -17.32
C VAL A 161 -8.31 11.49 -16.25
N LYS A 162 -7.05 11.08 -16.40
CA LYS A 162 -5.96 11.42 -15.48
C LYS A 162 -5.70 12.93 -15.55
N ALA A 163 -6.11 13.69 -14.54
CA ALA A 163 -5.90 15.13 -14.45
C ALA A 163 -5.54 15.57 -13.03
N GLY A 164 -4.61 16.52 -12.92
CA GLY A 164 -4.11 17.03 -11.64
C GLY A 164 -3.28 16.01 -10.86
N SER A 165 -2.92 16.36 -9.62
CA SER A 165 -2.18 15.48 -8.72
C SER A 165 -2.80 15.45 -7.33
N GLY A 166 -2.78 14.28 -6.70
CA GLY A 166 -3.21 14.12 -5.33
C GLY A 166 -2.42 14.98 -4.34
N THR A 167 -3.10 15.38 -3.26
CA THR A 167 -2.48 16.17 -2.17
C THR A 167 -1.96 15.30 -1.03
N THR A 168 -2.32 14.02 -1.02
CA THR A 168 -2.02 13.10 0.09
C THR A 168 -0.66 12.45 -0.09
N ALA A 169 0.19 12.53 0.92
CA ALA A 169 1.41 11.75 1.01
C ALA A 169 1.11 10.32 1.45
N TYR A 170 1.76 9.37 0.79
CA TYR A 170 1.68 7.94 1.08
C TYR A 170 3.08 7.39 1.38
N ALA A 171 3.12 6.21 1.98
CA ALA A 171 4.35 5.46 2.25
C ALA A 171 4.03 3.96 2.28
N TRP A 172 5.03 3.14 1.99
CA TRP A 172 4.99 1.71 2.32
C TRP A 172 5.45 1.52 3.75
N PHE A 173 4.58 0.94 4.58
CA PHE A 173 4.89 0.56 5.95
C PHE A 173 5.21 -0.93 5.96
N VAL A 174 6.41 -1.30 6.40
CA VAL A 174 6.88 -2.68 6.35
C VAL A 174 7.18 -3.19 7.76
N TRP A 175 6.58 -4.32 8.08
CA TRP A 175 6.86 -5.10 9.27
C TRP A 175 7.59 -6.36 8.86
N ASP A 176 8.90 -6.37 9.11
CA ASP A 176 9.73 -7.55 8.97
C ASP A 176 9.86 -8.24 10.33
N LYS A 177 9.32 -9.46 10.47
CA LYS A 177 9.36 -10.21 11.73
C LYS A 177 10.76 -10.65 12.14
N LYS A 178 11.75 -10.57 11.23
CA LYS A 178 13.16 -10.85 11.54
C LYS A 178 13.92 -9.58 11.93
N HIS A 179 13.34 -8.39 11.75
CA HIS A 179 14.00 -7.14 12.13
C HIS A 179 14.07 -6.99 13.65
N SER A 180 15.25 -6.62 14.14
CA SER A 180 15.48 -6.24 15.53
C SER A 180 15.96 -4.79 15.57
N GLY A 181 15.26 -3.91 16.28
CA GLY A 181 15.67 -2.52 16.46
C GLY A 181 14.53 -1.53 16.29
N SER A 182 14.88 -0.25 16.18
CA SER A 182 13.92 0.83 15.96
C SER A 182 13.36 0.84 14.54
N THR A 183 12.23 1.53 14.37
CA THR A 183 11.68 1.86 13.05
C THR A 183 12.64 2.75 12.27
N GLU A 184 12.90 2.40 11.01
CA GLU A 184 13.71 3.21 10.10
C GLU A 184 12.83 4.00 9.12
N LEU A 185 13.12 5.30 8.95
CA LEU A 185 12.56 6.10 7.87
C LEU A 185 13.51 6.06 6.67
N LYS A 186 12.98 5.71 5.49
CA LYS A 186 13.72 5.68 4.22
C LYS A 186 12.93 6.37 3.13
N TRP A 187 13.63 6.80 2.08
CA TRP A 187 13.02 7.46 0.93
C TRP A 187 13.32 6.67 -0.33
N PHE A 188 12.29 6.46 -1.16
CA PHE A 188 12.52 5.96 -2.51
C PHE A 188 13.24 7.02 -3.34
N GLN A 189 14.21 6.57 -4.13
CA GLN A 189 14.83 7.44 -5.13
C GLN A 189 13.78 7.85 -6.17
N PRO A 190 13.79 9.11 -6.67
CA PRO A 190 12.93 9.52 -7.77
C PRO A 190 13.20 8.71 -9.04
N GLY A 191 12.18 8.55 -9.89
CA GLY A 191 12.32 7.95 -11.22
C GLY A 191 11.38 6.77 -11.47
N TYR A 192 10.86 6.12 -10.42
CA TYR A 192 9.92 5.01 -10.55
C TYR A 192 8.68 5.41 -11.34
N LYS A 193 8.13 6.59 -11.07
CA LYS A 193 6.96 7.08 -11.80
C LYS A 193 7.26 7.18 -13.29
N LYS A 194 8.40 7.73 -13.68
CA LYS A 194 8.77 7.84 -15.11
C LYS A 194 9.00 6.47 -15.76
N LEU A 195 9.56 5.52 -15.02
CA LEU A 195 9.95 4.20 -15.53
C LEU A 195 8.74 3.25 -15.71
N TYR A 196 7.73 3.37 -14.84
CA TYR A 196 6.64 2.39 -14.72
C TYR A 196 5.22 3.01 -14.73
N SER A 197 5.01 4.19 -15.34
CA SER A 197 3.68 4.83 -15.49
C SER A 197 2.99 4.54 -16.81
#